data_AF-A0A1F5UZM4-F1
#
_entry.id   AF-A0A1F5UZM4-F1
#
_cell.length_a   1.000
_cell.length_b   1.000
_cell.length_c   1.000
_cell.angle_alpha   90.00
_cell.angle_beta   90.00
_cell.angle_gamma   90.00
#
_symmetry.space_group_name_H-M   'P 1'
#
loop_
_entity.id
_entity.type
_entity.pdbx_description
1 polymer ?
#
loop_
_entity_poly.entity_id
_entity_poly.type
_entity_poly.pdbx_seq_one_letter_code
_entity_poly.pdbx_strand_id
1 'polypeptide(L)'
;MKITRVTRWLVILVAVAGLFVSGPGYYAAQQGTISPSTFVYVTSGNVATSIDSTLSVIRSSDDTVISRIGLGGLPLSLAVMPNGAKVYMGVYSRGVLVLQTSDNTIKARVGGDPLVLGATPDNSKVLAINVQEDTVSVIETSDDVIMDSCLFVIEVICAT
;
A
#
# COMPACT_ATOMS: atom_id res chain seq x y z
N MET A 1 -0.51 -35.51 51.69
CA MET A 1 -0.71 -35.96 50.29
C MET A 1 -2.16 -35.66 49.90
N LYS A 2 -2.39 -34.50 49.26
CA LYS A 2 -3.71 -33.99 48.85
C LYS A 2 -3.53 -32.88 47.79
N ILE A 3 -4.27 -33.03 46.69
CA ILE A 3 -4.97 -32.01 45.86
C ILE A 3 -4.08 -31.10 44.99
N THR A 4 -3.87 -31.38 43.69
CA THR A 4 -4.69 -31.06 42.48
C THR A 4 -4.92 -29.58 42.20
N ARG A 5 -4.31 -29.05 41.12
CA ARG A 5 -4.93 -28.18 40.09
C ARG A 5 -4.03 -28.08 38.85
N VAL A 6 -4.50 -28.67 37.76
CA VAL A 6 -3.97 -28.52 36.40
C VAL A 6 -4.67 -27.32 35.77
N THR A 7 -3.92 -26.30 35.37
CA THR A 7 -4.49 -25.13 34.71
C THR A 7 -4.77 -25.48 33.24
N ARG A 8 -6.05 -25.60 32.91
CA ARG A 8 -6.57 -25.74 31.55
C ARG A 8 -6.16 -24.53 30.71
N TRP A 9 -5.51 -24.76 29.58
CA TRP A 9 -5.54 -23.85 28.44
C TRP A 9 -6.38 -24.50 27.34
N LEU A 10 -7.54 -23.91 27.08
CA LEU A 10 -8.41 -24.27 25.97
C LEU A 10 -7.90 -23.46 24.76
N VAL A 11 -7.25 -24.09 23.79
CA VAL A 11 -7.06 -23.48 22.46
C VAL A 11 -7.97 -24.20 21.49
N ILE A 12 -8.94 -23.45 21.00
CA ILE A 12 -9.95 -23.86 20.03
C ILE A 12 -9.23 -24.14 18.69
N LEU A 13 -9.39 -25.35 18.18
CA LEU A 13 -9.07 -25.68 16.78
C LEU A 13 -10.02 -24.91 15.87
N VAL A 14 -9.51 -23.93 15.13
CA VAL A 14 -10.16 -23.44 13.91
C VAL A 14 -9.44 -24.10 12.74
N ALA A 15 -10.10 -25.09 12.13
CA ALA A 15 -9.66 -25.65 10.88
C ALA A 15 -9.83 -24.60 9.77
N VAL A 16 -8.73 -24.19 9.14
CA VAL A 16 -8.78 -23.64 7.78
C VAL A 16 -8.14 -24.66 6.87
N ALA A 17 -8.99 -25.34 6.10
CA ALA A 17 -8.56 -26.21 5.02
C ALA A 17 -7.88 -25.35 3.94
N GLY A 18 -6.60 -25.64 3.69
CA GLY A 18 -5.82 -25.04 2.63
C GLY A 18 -4.44 -25.67 2.63
N LEU A 19 -4.33 -26.88 2.06
CA LEU A 19 -3.03 -27.45 1.72
C LEU A 19 -2.36 -26.55 0.69
N PHE A 20 -1.31 -25.84 1.09
CA PHE A 20 -0.42 -25.17 0.14
C PHE A 20 0.68 -26.14 -0.25
N VAL A 21 0.55 -26.73 -1.45
CA VAL A 21 1.71 -27.29 -2.16
C VAL A 21 2.54 -26.09 -2.59
N SER A 22 3.81 -26.02 -2.17
CA SER A 22 4.77 -25.02 -2.63
C SER A 22 5.67 -25.62 -3.70
N GLY A 23 5.56 -25.15 -4.94
CA GLY A 23 6.57 -25.34 -5.99
C GLY A 23 7.34 -24.03 -6.28
N PRO A 24 8.60 -24.08 -6.74
CA PRO A 24 9.37 -22.86 -7.01
C PRO A 24 8.82 -22.15 -8.25
N GLY A 25 8.16 -21.00 -8.05
CA GLY A 25 7.66 -20.16 -9.15
C GLY A 25 6.50 -19.20 -8.84
N TYR A 26 6.14 -18.95 -7.57
CA TYR A 26 5.01 -18.07 -7.26
C TYR A 26 5.31 -16.57 -7.47
N TYR A 27 4.69 -15.98 -8.48
CA TYR A 27 4.16 -14.62 -8.38
C TYR A 27 2.75 -14.74 -7.80
N ALA A 28 2.60 -14.50 -6.50
CA ALA A 28 1.31 -14.57 -5.84
C ALA A 28 0.50 -13.30 -6.16
N ALA A 29 -0.43 -13.38 -7.11
CA ALA A 29 -1.58 -12.48 -7.08
C ALA A 29 -2.42 -12.88 -5.86
N GLN A 30 -2.44 -12.03 -4.82
CA GLN A 30 -3.39 -12.20 -3.72
C GLN A 30 -4.81 -12.07 -4.28
N GLN A 31 -5.53 -13.19 -4.40
CA GLN A 31 -6.98 -13.17 -4.52
C GLN A 31 -7.59 -13.40 -3.14
N GLY A 32 -7.83 -12.30 -2.42
CA GLY A 32 -8.77 -12.26 -1.31
C GLY A 32 -10.19 -12.16 -1.86
N THR A 33 -11.15 -12.80 -1.18
CA THR A 33 -12.58 -12.81 -1.52
C THR A 33 -13.09 -11.38 -1.73
N ILE A 34 -13.37 -11.01 -2.99
CA ILE A 34 -13.73 -9.63 -3.37
C ILE A 34 -15.25 -9.45 -3.39
N SER A 35 -15.71 -8.46 -2.63
CA SER A 35 -16.99 -7.79 -2.82
C SER A 35 -17.11 -7.32 -4.29
N PRO A 36 -18.26 -7.46 -4.97
CA PRO A 36 -18.37 -7.38 -6.44
C PRO A 36 -18.21 -5.97 -7.06
N SER A 37 -17.56 -5.03 -6.37
CA SER A 37 -17.21 -3.71 -6.93
C SER A 37 -15.79 -3.31 -6.54
N THR A 38 -14.82 -4.08 -7.03
CA THR A 38 -13.40 -3.72 -6.89
C THR A 38 -13.07 -2.58 -7.86
N PHE A 39 -12.33 -1.57 -7.40
CA PHE A 39 -11.73 -0.56 -8.27
C PHE A 39 -10.29 -0.92 -8.57
N VAL A 40 -9.86 -0.73 -9.82
CA VAL A 40 -8.48 -0.85 -10.28
C VAL A 40 -7.93 0.55 -10.53
N TYR A 41 -6.74 0.81 -10.00
CA TYR A 41 -6.05 2.09 -10.12
C TYR A 41 -4.87 1.93 -11.06
N VAL A 42 -4.88 2.66 -12.18
CA VAL A 42 -3.85 2.56 -13.22
C VAL A 42 -3.24 3.93 -13.45
N THR A 43 -1.94 4.04 -13.24
CA THR A 43 -1.18 5.25 -13.58
C THR A 43 -0.66 5.16 -15.01
N SER A 44 -0.69 6.30 -15.70
CA SER A 44 -0.14 6.45 -17.04
C SER A 44 0.62 7.77 -17.10
N GLY A 45 1.81 7.78 -17.69
CA GLY A 45 2.62 8.98 -17.81
C GLY A 45 3.59 8.87 -18.97
N ASN A 46 3.91 10.01 -19.57
CA ASN A 46 4.94 10.09 -20.60
C ASN A 46 6.22 10.62 -19.96
N VAL A 47 7.32 9.87 -20.06
CA VAL A 47 8.62 10.26 -19.49
C VAL A 47 9.16 11.53 -20.14
N ALA A 48 8.78 11.84 -21.40
CA ALA A 48 9.28 13.00 -22.13
C ALA A 48 8.64 14.33 -21.70
N THR A 49 7.36 14.32 -21.31
CA THR A 49 6.65 15.55 -20.91
C THR A 49 6.28 15.56 -19.42
N SER A 50 5.97 14.40 -18.83
CA SER A 50 5.56 14.13 -17.43
C SER A 50 4.33 14.90 -16.91
N ILE A 51 3.99 16.04 -17.52
CA ILE A 51 2.87 16.92 -17.16
C ILE A 51 1.50 16.32 -17.50
N ASP A 52 1.43 15.43 -18.50
CA ASP A 52 0.17 14.78 -18.93
C ASP A 52 -0.08 13.45 -18.21
N SER A 53 0.66 13.17 -17.14
CA SER A 53 0.49 11.93 -16.39
C SER A 53 -0.83 11.93 -15.61
N THR A 54 -1.51 10.80 -15.65
CA THR A 54 -2.85 10.61 -15.08
C THR A 54 -2.95 9.33 -14.26
N LEU A 55 -3.89 9.34 -13.32
CA LEU A 55 -4.43 8.15 -12.69
C LEU A 55 -5.82 7.88 -13.25
N SER A 56 -6.04 6.67 -13.74
CA SER A 56 -7.35 6.16 -14.13
C SER A 56 -7.90 5.25 -13.04
N VAL A 57 -9.14 5.49 -12.63
CA VAL A 57 -9.90 4.62 -11.74
C VAL A 57 -10.87 3.82 -12.60
N ILE A 58 -10.75 2.50 -12.54
CA ILE A 58 -11.49 1.56 -13.38
C ILE A 58 -12.37 0.70 -12.48
N ARG A 59 -13.66 0.59 -12.79
CA ARG A 59 -14.53 -0.37 -12.11
C ARG A 59 -14.28 -1.75 -12.71
N SER A 60 -13.87 -2.73 -11.91
CA SER A 60 -13.50 -4.06 -12.41
C SER A 60 -14.69 -4.92 -12.84
N SER A 61 -15.93 -4.51 -12.51
CA SER A 61 -17.12 -5.29 -12.86
C SER A 61 -17.50 -5.16 -14.33
N ASP A 62 -17.11 -4.06 -14.97
CA ASP A 62 -17.46 -3.71 -16.35
C ASP A 62 -16.32 -3.05 -17.13
N ASP A 63 -15.11 -3.02 -16.57
CA ASP A 63 -13.90 -2.38 -17.10
C ASP A 63 -14.09 -0.89 -17.50
N THR A 64 -15.04 -0.20 -16.87
CA THR A 64 -15.30 1.20 -17.19
C THR A 64 -14.38 2.14 -16.42
N VAL A 65 -13.83 3.14 -17.12
CA VAL A 65 -13.10 4.24 -16.48
C VAL A 65 -14.12 5.19 -15.86
N ILE A 66 -14.11 5.28 -14.53
CA ILE A 66 -15.04 6.13 -13.77
C ILE A 66 -14.44 7.47 -13.38
N SER A 67 -13.12 7.57 -13.37
CA SER A 67 -12.40 8.81 -13.06
C SER A 67 -11.04 8.85 -13.72
N ARG A 68 -10.61 10.05 -14.10
CA ARG A 68 -9.25 10.36 -14.55
C ARG A 68 -8.76 11.58 -13.79
N ILE A 69 -7.61 11.43 -13.15
CA ILE A 69 -7.05 12.44 -12.24
C ILE A 69 -5.68 12.83 -12.75
N GLY A 70 -5.45 14.13 -12.96
CA GLY A 70 -4.14 14.65 -13.33
C GLY A 70 -3.17 14.58 -12.17
N LEU A 71 -2.04 13.92 -12.36
CA LEU A 71 -0.97 13.84 -11.36
C LEU A 71 0.03 15.00 -11.53
N GLY A 72 0.18 15.46 -12.77
CA GLY A 72 1.06 16.57 -13.14
C GLY A 72 2.53 16.30 -12.84
N GLY A 73 2.95 15.04 -12.89
CA GLY A 73 4.30 14.54 -12.70
C GLY A 73 4.35 13.03 -12.99
N LEU A 74 5.53 12.47 -13.25
CA LEU A 74 5.68 11.07 -13.65
C LEU A 74 5.40 10.12 -12.46
N PRO A 75 4.38 9.25 -12.53
CA PRO A 75 4.13 8.25 -11.50
C PRO A 75 5.23 7.17 -11.53
N LEU A 76 5.79 6.86 -10.37
CA LEU A 76 6.83 5.85 -10.18
C LEU A 76 6.29 4.60 -9.50
N SER A 77 5.37 4.77 -8.54
CA SER A 77 4.79 3.67 -7.78
C SER A 77 3.39 3.99 -7.26
N LEU A 78 2.66 2.95 -6.87
CA LEU A 78 1.31 3.03 -6.31
C LEU A 78 1.14 1.95 -5.24
N ALA A 79 0.53 2.32 -4.11
CA ALA A 79 0.15 1.42 -3.02
C ALA A 79 -1.31 1.68 -2.61
N VAL A 80 -2.14 0.65 -2.68
CA VAL A 80 -3.53 0.69 -2.20
C VAL A 80 -3.57 0.19 -0.77
N MET A 81 -4.24 0.94 0.12
CA MET A 81 -4.42 0.49 1.50
C MET A 81 -5.30 -0.78 1.55
N PRO A 82 -5.02 -1.77 2.42
CA PRO A 82 -5.85 -2.97 2.56
C PRO A 82 -7.33 -2.71 2.81
N ASN A 83 -7.67 -1.65 3.54
CA ASN A 83 -9.06 -1.21 3.77
C ASN A 83 -9.69 -0.50 2.56
N GLY A 84 -8.92 -0.24 1.50
CA GLY A 84 -9.34 0.44 0.29
C GLY A 84 -9.70 1.91 0.45
N ALA A 85 -9.44 2.55 1.60
CA ALA A 85 -9.86 3.93 1.89
C ALA A 85 -8.96 4.99 1.24
N LYS A 86 -7.66 4.68 1.11
CA LYS A 86 -6.65 5.56 0.52
C LYS A 86 -5.78 4.83 -0.49
N VAL A 87 -5.26 5.57 -1.46
CA VAL A 87 -4.21 5.12 -2.38
C VAL A 87 -3.06 6.12 -2.34
N TYR A 88 -1.85 5.61 -2.09
CA TYR A 88 -0.62 6.40 -2.07
C TYR A 88 0.11 6.21 -3.39
N MET A 89 0.64 7.29 -3.95
CA MET A 89 1.31 7.27 -5.25
C MET A 89 2.61 8.05 -5.18
N GLY A 90 3.73 7.41 -5.49
CA GLY A 90 5.02 8.08 -5.62
C GLY A 90 5.06 8.77 -6.98
N VAL A 91 5.27 10.08 -6.98
CA VAL A 91 5.31 10.89 -8.19
C VAL A 91 6.62 11.67 -8.22
N TYR A 92 7.38 11.48 -9.29
CA TYR A 92 8.68 12.12 -9.48
C TYR A 92 8.58 13.64 -9.36
N SER A 93 9.43 14.22 -8.50
CA SER A 93 9.50 15.65 -8.18
C SER A 93 8.22 16.22 -7.53
N ARG A 94 7.33 15.36 -7.03
CA ARG A 94 6.10 15.77 -6.33
C ARG A 94 5.87 15.00 -5.02
N GLY A 95 6.73 14.04 -4.70
CA GLY A 95 6.57 13.15 -3.55
C GLY A 95 5.37 12.23 -3.64
N VAL A 96 4.83 11.87 -2.47
CA VAL A 96 3.72 10.94 -2.36
C VAL A 96 2.40 11.69 -2.39
N LEU A 97 1.59 11.43 -3.43
CA LEU A 97 0.22 11.91 -3.50
C LEU A 97 -0.71 10.93 -2.80
N VAL A 98 -1.66 11.44 -2.00
CA VAL A 98 -2.65 10.64 -1.29
C VAL A 98 -4.02 10.86 -1.91
N LEU A 99 -4.58 9.81 -2.51
CA LEU A 99 -5.93 9.77 -3.05
C LEU A 99 -6.89 9.21 -1.99
N GLN A 100 -7.98 9.90 -1.76
CA GLN A 100 -9.13 9.37 -1.02
C GLN A 100 -10.07 8.64 -1.99
N THR A 101 -10.36 7.37 -1.73
CA THR A 101 -11.15 6.53 -2.67
C THR A 101 -12.65 6.79 -2.61
N SER A 102 -13.14 7.36 -1.51
CA SER A 102 -14.57 7.69 -1.34
C SER A 102 -15.06 8.75 -2.32
N ASP A 103 -14.19 9.67 -2.75
CA ASP A 103 -14.51 10.73 -3.69
C ASP A 103 -13.55 10.83 -4.88
N ASN A 104 -12.54 9.96 -4.96
CA ASN A 104 -11.50 9.95 -5.99
C ASN A 104 -10.79 11.31 -6.12
N THR A 105 -10.44 11.94 -4.98
CA THR A 105 -9.70 13.21 -4.96
C THR A 105 -8.36 13.10 -4.24
N ILE A 106 -7.36 13.86 -4.71
CA ILE A 106 -6.07 13.99 -4.02
C ILE A 106 -6.27 14.91 -2.81
N LYS A 107 -6.10 14.37 -1.60
CA LYS A 107 -6.31 15.10 -0.34
C LYS A 107 -5.01 15.64 0.26
N ALA A 108 -3.90 14.93 0.06
CA ALA A 108 -2.63 15.29 0.65
C ALA A 108 -1.46 15.07 -0.31
N ARG A 109 -0.36 15.75 0.00
CA ARG A 109 0.96 15.54 -0.60
C ARG A 109 1.94 15.38 0.54
N VAL A 110 2.54 14.20 0.62
CA VAL A 110 3.61 13.89 1.55
C VAL A 110 4.92 14.08 0.78
N GLY A 111 5.93 14.68 1.41
CA GLY A 111 7.21 14.97 0.75
C GLY A 111 8.01 13.74 0.32
N GLY A 112 9.25 13.96 -0.09
CA GLY A 112 10.17 12.91 -0.58
C GLY A 112 10.09 12.69 -2.10
N ASP A 113 10.83 11.71 -2.61
CA ASP A 113 10.78 11.23 -4.00
C ASP A 113 10.94 9.70 -4.04
N PRO A 114 9.99 8.94 -3.47
CA PRO A 114 10.13 7.50 -3.36
C PRO A 114 9.91 6.81 -4.69
N LEU A 115 10.74 5.82 -4.96
CA LEU A 115 10.58 4.94 -6.12
C LEU A 115 9.56 3.83 -5.85
N VAL A 116 9.45 3.37 -4.60
CA VAL A 116 8.59 2.25 -4.21
C VAL A 116 7.80 2.60 -2.96
N LEU A 117 6.52 2.23 -2.94
CA LEU A 117 5.62 2.37 -1.80
C LEU A 117 5.06 1.01 -1.39
N GLY A 118 4.82 0.81 -0.09
CA GLY A 118 4.13 -0.37 0.43
C GLY A 118 3.26 -0.03 1.65
N ALA A 119 2.00 -0.44 1.62
CA ALA A 119 1.06 -0.26 2.74
C ALA A 119 1.14 -1.43 3.73
N THR A 120 1.06 -1.14 5.03
CA THR A 120 1.02 -2.18 6.06
C THR A 120 -0.36 -2.85 6.16
N PRO A 121 -0.45 -4.16 6.48
CA PRO A 121 -1.72 -4.89 6.55
C PRO A 121 -2.72 -4.34 7.57
N ASP A 122 -2.23 -3.72 8.65
CA ASP A 122 -3.02 -3.10 9.71
C ASP A 122 -3.56 -1.72 9.33
N ASN A 123 -3.23 -1.23 8.12
CA ASN A 123 -3.56 0.09 7.61
C ASN A 123 -2.96 1.27 8.38
N SER A 124 -1.98 1.06 9.26
CA SER A 124 -1.45 2.16 10.08
C SER A 124 -0.37 2.97 9.37
N LYS A 125 0.42 2.35 8.50
CA LYS A 125 1.63 2.93 7.91
C LYS A 125 1.77 2.67 6.42
N VAL A 126 2.50 3.56 5.76
CA VAL A 126 3.03 3.36 4.41
C VAL A 126 4.54 3.52 4.45
N LEU A 127 5.25 2.53 3.92
CA LEU A 127 6.70 2.57 3.77
C LEU A 127 7.03 3.13 2.40
N ALA A 128 7.97 4.07 2.35
CA ALA A 128 8.43 4.72 1.14
C ALA A 128 9.94 4.54 0.99
N ILE A 129 10.37 3.89 -0.09
CA ILE A 129 11.78 3.62 -0.37
C ILE A 129 12.31 4.75 -1.26
N ASN A 130 13.18 5.60 -0.69
CA ASN A 130 13.82 6.71 -1.37
C ASN A 130 15.18 6.24 -1.89
N VAL A 131 15.17 5.60 -3.08
CA VAL A 131 16.39 4.97 -3.64
C VAL A 131 17.49 5.99 -3.94
N GLN A 132 17.16 7.24 -4.25
CA GLN A 132 18.17 8.28 -4.50
C GLN A 132 18.86 8.76 -3.22
N GLU A 133 18.20 8.63 -2.07
CA GLU A 133 18.69 9.11 -0.79
C GLU A 133 19.23 7.97 0.09
N ASP A 134 19.14 6.72 -0.38
CA ASP A 134 19.40 5.52 0.39
C ASP A 134 18.65 5.51 1.74
N THR A 135 17.38 5.97 1.74
CA THR A 135 16.54 5.99 2.95
C THR A 135 15.20 5.27 2.78
N VAL A 136 14.59 4.91 3.91
CA VAL A 136 13.21 4.47 4.00
C VAL A 136 12.45 5.44 4.91
N SER A 137 11.39 6.05 4.37
CA SER A 137 10.48 6.88 5.15
C SER A 137 9.27 6.08 5.61
N VAL A 138 8.82 6.34 6.84
CA VAL A 138 7.57 5.79 7.39
C VAL A 138 6.53 6.89 7.42
N ILE A 139 5.43 6.69 6.71
CA ILE A 139 4.29 7.60 6.64
C ILE A 139 3.19 7.07 7.55
N GLU A 140 2.74 7.86 8.52
CA GLU A 140 1.55 7.57 9.31
C GLU A 140 0.29 7.89 8.50
N THR A 141 -0.65 6.95 8.46
CA THR A 141 -1.85 7.08 7.61
C THR A 141 -2.99 7.86 8.27
N SER A 142 -2.91 8.08 9.59
CA SER A 142 -3.91 8.79 10.38
C SER A 142 -3.97 10.27 10.00
N ASP A 143 -2.82 10.87 9.69
CA ASP A 143 -2.65 12.28 9.33
C ASP A 143 -1.81 12.52 8.06
N ASP A 144 -1.32 11.45 7.42
CA ASP A 144 -0.49 11.49 6.20
C ASP A 144 0.85 12.22 6.41
N VAL A 145 1.49 12.02 7.57
CA VAL A 145 2.77 12.66 7.94
C VAL A 145 3.93 11.65 7.93
N ILE A 146 5.13 12.09 7.53
CA ILE A 146 6.36 11.29 7.67
C ILE A 146 6.78 11.31 9.14
N MET A 147 6.78 10.15 9.78
CA MET A 147 7.21 10.01 11.17
C MET A 147 8.73 9.94 11.29
N ASP A 148 9.37 9.20 10.40
CA ASP A 148 10.81 8.96 10.45
C ASP A 148 11.36 8.65 9.05
N SER A 149 12.67 8.84 8.87
CA SER A 149 13.41 8.45 7.67
C SER A 149 14.78 7.93 8.08
N CYS A 150 15.02 6.62 7.91
CA CYS A 150 16.29 6.01 8.29
C CYS A 150 17.05 5.51 7.06
N LEU A 151 18.38 5.47 7.20
CA LEU A 151 19.29 5.01 6.14
C LEU A 151 19.13 3.50 5.90
N PHE A 152 19.15 3.09 4.63
CA PHE A 152 19.01 1.72 4.16
C PHE A 152 20.09 0.76 4.69
N VAL A 153 21.22 1.30 5.18
CA VAL A 153 22.42 0.52 5.56
C VAL A 153 22.46 0.15 7.05
N ILE A 154 21.52 0.62 7.89
CA ILE A 154 21.48 0.27 9.31
C ILE A 154 20.07 -0.15 9.68
N GLU A 155 19.85 -1.46 9.65
CA GLU A 155 18.74 -2.23 10.21
C GLU A 155 17.31 -1.74 9.89
N VAL A 156 16.41 -2.68 9.66
CA VAL A 156 14.98 -2.42 9.53
C VAL A 156 14.40 -2.03 10.90
N ILE A 157 14.81 -0.87 11.42
CA ILE A 157 14.40 -0.28 12.70
C ILE A 157 14.05 1.20 12.45
N CYS A 158 13.11 1.47 11.54
CA CYS A 158 12.36 2.74 11.58
C CYS A 158 11.04 2.57 12.36
N ALA A 159 10.94 1.59 13.26
CA ALA A 159 9.72 1.32 14.00
C ALA A 159 10.04 1.03 15.47
N THR A 160 10.21 2.10 16.25
CA THR A 160 9.90 2.13 17.68
C THR A 160 9.07 3.37 17.96
#